data_AF-A0AB39THI1-F1
#
_entry.id   AF-A0AB39THI1-F1
#
_cell.length_a   1.000
_cell.length_b   1.000
_cell.length_c   1.000
_cell.angle_alpha   90.00
_cell.angle_beta   90.00
_cell.angle_gamma   90.00
#
_symmetry.space_group_name_H-M   'P 1'
#
loop_
_entity.id
_entity.type
_entity.pdbx_description
1 polymer ?
#
loop_
_entity_poly.entity_id
_entity_poly.type
_entity_poly.pdbx_seq_one_letter_code
_entity_poly.pdbx_strand_id
1 'polypeptide(L)'
;MRLALAARHLFDTGHTPAQAYATLARRTREPLRSARAVCTALAIPAAEVNRRLDDCYDALLANPRPNSEADTGELLEALGVFDIPKTLTPHELAVVDLFLTAIDALGGIRAGHQHGLARWFTTGNLTAAYLSLTATKPLPTTGDPTRYWTTLIQAGELLTTTPNPDIRLRNALTRCRTHATRAAQA
;
A
#
# COMPACT_ATOMS: atom_id res chain seq x y z
N MET A 1 9.46 25.83 0.98
CA MET A 1 8.19 26.52 1.31
C MET A 1 7.38 26.95 0.07
N ARG A 2 7.93 27.70 -0.91
CA ARG A 2 7.17 28.13 -2.10
C ARG A 2 6.62 26.99 -2.98
N LEU A 3 7.36 25.89 -3.13
CA LEU A 3 6.94 24.76 -3.98
C LEU A 3 5.77 23.96 -3.37
N ALA A 4 5.72 23.77 -2.05
CA ALA A 4 4.61 23.06 -1.41
C ALA A 4 3.30 23.87 -1.49
N LEU A 5 3.39 25.21 -1.39
CA LEU A 5 2.23 26.08 -1.63
C LEU A 5 1.76 26.01 -3.09
N ALA A 6 2.69 25.95 -4.05
CA ALA A 6 2.34 25.76 -5.46
C ALA A 6 1.69 24.38 -5.70
N ALA A 7 2.21 23.31 -5.08
CA ALA A 7 1.58 21.99 -5.11
C ALA A 7 0.17 22.01 -4.53
N ARG A 8 -0.04 22.68 -3.38
CA ARG A 8 -1.37 22.84 -2.78
C ARG A 8 -2.34 23.53 -3.73
N HIS A 9 -1.91 24.64 -4.34
CA HIS A 9 -2.73 25.34 -5.32
C HIS A 9 -3.10 24.44 -6.52
N LEU A 10 -2.17 23.61 -7.01
CA LEU A 10 -2.46 22.66 -8.08
C LEU A 10 -3.53 21.64 -7.65
N PHE A 11 -3.49 21.14 -6.42
CA PHE A 11 -4.56 20.29 -5.87
C PHE A 11 -5.91 21.02 -5.79
N ASP A 12 -5.91 22.27 -5.34
CA ASP A 12 -7.14 23.09 -5.25
C ASP A 12 -7.76 23.33 -6.65
N THR A 13 -6.95 23.27 -7.71
CA THR A 13 -7.40 23.33 -9.12
C THR A 13 -7.68 21.96 -9.74
N GLY A 14 -7.68 20.88 -8.94
CA GLY A 14 -8.07 19.53 -9.37
C GLY A 14 -6.96 18.66 -9.96
N HIS A 15 -5.69 19.07 -9.85
CA HIS A 15 -4.58 18.22 -10.30
C HIS A 15 -4.38 17.03 -9.35
N THR A 16 -4.08 15.85 -9.91
CA THR A 16 -3.60 14.70 -9.13
C THR A 16 -2.19 14.94 -8.59
N PRO A 17 -1.70 14.14 -7.61
CA PRO A 17 -0.31 14.18 -7.17
C PRO A 17 0.71 14.02 -8.30
N ALA A 18 0.54 13.06 -9.21
CA ALA A 18 1.40 12.90 -10.39
C ALA A 18 1.42 14.15 -11.27
N GLN A 19 0.24 14.75 -11.55
CA GLN A 19 0.14 15.94 -12.38
C GLN A 19 0.77 17.18 -11.72
N ALA A 20 0.59 17.33 -10.40
CA ALA A 20 1.21 18.39 -9.63
C ALA A 20 2.74 18.25 -9.63
N TYR A 21 3.25 17.03 -9.43
CA TYR A 21 4.67 16.73 -9.58
C TYR A 21 5.19 17.12 -10.96
N ALA A 22 4.54 16.65 -12.03
CA ALA A 22 4.99 16.87 -13.39
C ALA A 22 5.09 18.36 -13.73
N THR A 23 4.10 19.13 -13.28
CA THR A 23 4.04 20.59 -13.45
C THR A 23 5.20 21.29 -12.73
N LEU A 24 5.47 20.91 -11.48
CA LEU A 24 6.55 21.50 -10.69
C LEU A 24 7.93 21.09 -11.22
N ALA A 25 8.12 19.83 -11.56
CA ALA A 25 9.38 19.30 -12.08
C ALA A 25 9.76 19.98 -13.40
N ARG A 26 8.79 20.13 -14.32
CA ARG A 26 9.00 20.82 -15.60
C ARG A 26 9.41 22.27 -15.42
N ARG A 27 8.78 22.97 -14.47
CA ARG A 27 9.06 24.39 -14.20
C ARG A 27 10.39 24.62 -13.50
N THR A 28 10.74 23.75 -12.55
CA THR A 28 11.91 23.94 -11.68
C THR A 28 13.18 23.25 -12.19
N ARG A 29 13.03 22.21 -13.00
CA ARG A 29 14.10 21.26 -13.36
C ARG A 29 14.73 20.59 -12.13
N GLU A 30 13.98 20.48 -11.04
CA GLU A 30 14.40 19.84 -9.79
C GLU A 30 13.42 18.71 -9.40
N PRO A 31 13.55 17.50 -9.98
CA PRO A 31 12.62 16.38 -9.77
C PRO A 31 12.46 15.99 -8.30
N LEU A 32 13.57 15.70 -7.61
CA LEU A 32 13.53 15.29 -6.19
C LEU A 32 12.86 16.34 -5.31
N ARG A 33 13.19 17.62 -5.54
CA ARG A 33 12.61 18.72 -4.76
C ARG A 33 11.12 18.90 -5.04
N SER A 34 10.70 18.66 -6.28
CA SER A 34 9.30 18.69 -6.69
C SER A 34 8.51 17.55 -6.05
N ALA A 35 9.03 16.32 -6.05
CA ALA A 35 8.39 15.19 -5.37
C ALA A 35 8.24 15.45 -3.86
N ARG A 36 9.31 15.93 -3.19
CA ARG A 36 9.24 16.33 -1.78
C ARG A 36 8.20 17.42 -1.52
N ALA A 37 8.06 18.39 -2.42
CA ALA A 37 7.09 19.46 -2.30
C ALA A 37 5.64 18.95 -2.40
N VAL A 38 5.37 18.02 -3.32
CA VAL A 38 4.07 17.34 -3.45
C VAL A 38 3.76 16.56 -2.18
N CYS A 39 4.69 15.73 -1.67
CA CYS A 39 4.48 15.00 -0.42
C CYS A 39 4.25 15.92 0.79
N THR A 40 4.98 17.03 0.87
CA THR A 40 4.78 18.05 1.92
C THR A 40 3.37 18.66 1.82
N ALA A 41 2.91 18.96 0.61
CA ALA A 41 1.56 19.44 0.38
C ALA A 41 0.51 18.35 0.68
N LEU A 42 0.83 17.07 0.63
CA LEU A 42 -0.07 16.00 1.07
C LEU A 42 -0.01 15.76 2.59
N ALA A 43 0.78 16.57 3.33
CA ALA A 43 1.04 16.42 4.76
C ALA A 43 1.63 15.05 5.14
N ILE A 44 2.37 14.42 4.22
CA ILE A 44 3.07 13.17 4.49
C ILE A 44 4.27 13.46 5.41
N PRO A 45 4.47 12.69 6.51
CA PRO A 45 5.59 12.89 7.42
C PRO A 45 6.95 12.82 6.72
N ALA A 46 7.86 13.75 7.04
CA ALA A 46 9.14 13.90 6.34
C ALA A 46 10.01 12.63 6.35
N ALA A 47 10.02 11.87 7.46
CA ALA A 47 10.76 10.61 7.56
C ALA A 47 10.26 9.58 6.53
N GLU A 48 8.94 9.50 6.36
CA GLU A 48 8.31 8.59 5.39
C GLU A 48 8.57 9.05 3.95
N VAL A 49 8.52 10.36 3.70
CA VAL A 49 8.88 10.93 2.40
C VAL A 49 10.32 10.59 2.02
N ASN A 50 11.27 10.76 2.95
CA ASN A 50 12.67 10.44 2.68
C ASN A 50 12.83 8.96 2.36
N ARG A 51 12.30 8.06 3.21
CA ARG A 51 12.36 6.62 2.99
C ARG A 51 11.85 6.22 1.60
N ARG A 52 10.64 6.64 1.22
CA ARG A 52 10.04 6.29 -0.09
C ARG A 52 10.80 6.87 -1.28
N LEU A 53 11.34 8.08 -1.13
CA LEU A 53 12.12 8.70 -2.21
C LEU A 53 13.50 8.07 -2.34
N ASP A 54 14.13 7.68 -1.24
CA ASP A 54 15.41 6.97 -1.27
C ASP A 54 15.26 5.62 -1.99
N ASP A 55 14.16 4.89 -1.75
CA ASP A 55 13.86 3.61 -2.41
C ASP A 55 13.74 3.70 -3.95
N CYS A 56 13.37 4.87 -4.50
CA CYS A 56 13.15 5.06 -5.93
C CYS A 56 14.07 6.10 -6.60
N TYR A 57 15.00 6.69 -5.83
CA TYR A 57 15.79 7.84 -6.27
C TYR A 57 16.61 7.53 -7.52
N ASP A 58 17.42 6.48 -7.48
CA ASP A 58 18.32 6.13 -8.58
C ASP A 58 17.55 5.75 -9.84
N ALA A 59 16.41 5.08 -9.68
CA ALA A 59 15.61 4.59 -10.79
C ALA A 59 14.83 5.70 -11.51
N LEU A 60 14.34 6.71 -10.77
CA LEU A 60 13.36 7.67 -11.30
C LEU A 60 13.79 9.14 -11.24
N LEU A 61 14.68 9.51 -10.31
CA LEU A 61 14.92 10.91 -9.96
C LEU A 61 16.36 11.38 -10.17
N ALA A 62 17.35 10.47 -10.14
CA ALA A 62 18.76 10.80 -10.30
C ALA A 62 19.10 11.30 -11.72
N ASN A 63 18.52 10.67 -12.74
CA ASN A 63 18.77 10.98 -14.15
C ASN A 63 17.44 11.16 -14.91
N PRO A 64 16.74 12.29 -14.73
CA PRO A 64 15.46 12.52 -15.38
C PRO A 64 15.64 12.60 -16.91
N ARG A 65 14.76 11.90 -17.65
CA ARG A 65 14.75 12.01 -19.11
C ARG A 65 14.10 13.34 -19.52
N PRO A 66 14.54 13.98 -20.61
CA PRO A 66 13.87 15.18 -21.12
C PRO A 66 12.39 14.89 -21.41
N ASN A 67 11.50 15.78 -20.96
CA ASN A 67 10.05 15.72 -21.18
C ASN A 67 9.32 14.50 -20.57
N SER A 68 9.94 13.75 -19.65
CA SER A 68 9.33 12.56 -19.03
C SER A 68 8.63 12.84 -17.70
N GLU A 69 8.36 14.10 -17.35
CA GLU A 69 7.88 14.46 -16.01
C GLU A 69 6.50 13.87 -15.70
N ALA A 70 5.64 13.73 -16.71
CA ALA A 70 4.33 13.09 -16.58
C ALA A 70 4.48 11.61 -16.23
N ASP A 71 5.18 10.85 -17.08
CA ASP A 71 5.46 9.42 -16.86
C ASP A 71 6.15 9.17 -15.51
N THR A 72 7.11 10.02 -15.15
CA THR A 72 7.81 9.92 -13.86
C THR A 72 6.84 10.16 -12.69
N GLY A 73 5.94 11.13 -12.81
CA GLY A 73 4.89 11.39 -11.82
C GLY A 73 3.97 10.19 -11.64
N GLU A 74 3.54 9.56 -12.73
CA GLU A 74 2.71 8.36 -12.70
C GLU A 74 3.43 7.18 -12.04
N LEU A 75 4.72 6.99 -12.34
CA LEU A 75 5.53 5.95 -11.71
C LEU A 75 5.70 6.19 -10.20
N LEU A 76 5.96 7.42 -9.78
CA LEU A 76 6.02 7.78 -8.35
C LEU A 76 4.68 7.50 -7.64
N GLU A 77 3.56 7.81 -8.30
CA GLU A 77 2.22 7.53 -7.77
C GLU A 77 1.93 6.03 -7.68
N ALA A 78 2.31 5.25 -8.70
CA ALA A 78 2.18 3.79 -8.70
C ALA A 78 3.05 3.12 -7.62
N LEU A 79 4.22 3.69 -7.34
CA LEU A 79 5.10 3.28 -6.25
C LEU A 79 4.59 3.73 -4.86
N GLY A 80 3.51 4.51 -4.80
CA GLY A 80 2.92 4.96 -3.54
C GLY A 80 3.70 6.08 -2.86
N VAL A 81 4.58 6.79 -3.57
CA VAL A 81 5.33 7.93 -3.03
C VAL A 81 4.38 9.02 -2.49
N PHE A 82 3.22 9.15 -3.13
CA PHE A 82 2.19 10.14 -2.79
C PHE A 82 1.05 9.59 -1.92
N ASP A 83 1.11 8.33 -1.48
CA ASP A 83 0.06 7.79 -0.61
C ASP A 83 0.09 8.45 0.76
N ILE A 84 -1.04 8.97 1.22
CA ILE A 84 -1.13 9.57 2.55
C ILE A 84 -1.18 8.43 3.59
N PRO A 85 -0.17 8.31 4.47
CA PRO A 85 -0.18 7.27 5.49
C PRO A 85 -1.31 7.54 6.48
N LYS A 86 -2.03 6.49 6.85
CA LYS A 86 -3.04 6.52 7.90
C LYS A 86 -2.40 6.10 9.22
N THR A 87 -2.65 6.86 10.29
CA THR A 87 -2.40 6.37 11.64
C THR A 87 -3.38 5.25 11.96
N LEU A 88 -2.88 4.02 12.04
CA LEU A 88 -3.69 2.86 12.36
C LEU A 88 -4.08 2.85 13.85
N THR A 89 -5.32 2.46 14.11
CA THR A 89 -5.79 2.21 15.49
C THR A 89 -5.15 0.93 16.06
N PRO A 90 -5.15 0.72 17.39
CA PRO A 90 -4.66 -0.54 17.97
C PRO A 90 -5.36 -1.79 17.40
N HIS A 91 -6.65 -1.68 17.08
CA HIS A 91 -7.40 -2.76 16.43
C HIS A 91 -6.90 -3.05 15.01
N GLU A 92 -6.63 -2.00 14.23
CA GLU A 92 -6.10 -2.13 12.87
C GLU A 92 -4.66 -2.67 12.85
N LEU A 93 -3.83 -2.26 13.82
CA LEU A 93 -2.49 -2.82 14.01
C LEU A 93 -2.53 -4.31 14.29
N ALA A 94 -3.42 -4.77 15.18
CA ALA A 94 -3.60 -6.19 15.46
C ALA A 94 -4.01 -6.99 14.21
N VAL A 95 -4.83 -6.41 13.33
CA VAL A 95 -5.17 -7.02 12.04
C VAL A 95 -3.95 -7.08 11.11
N VAL A 96 -3.14 -6.02 11.05
CA VAL A 96 -1.89 -6.01 10.25
C VAL A 96 -0.91 -7.06 10.75
N ASP A 97 -0.74 -7.23 12.06
CA ASP A 97 0.14 -8.26 12.64
C ASP A 97 -0.28 -9.68 12.23
N LEU A 98 -1.60 -9.93 12.17
CA LEU A 98 -2.15 -11.18 11.64
C LEU A 98 -1.88 -11.33 10.13
N PHE A 99 -2.00 -10.26 9.34
CA PHE A 99 -1.64 -10.32 7.92
C PHE A 99 -0.17 -10.63 7.71
N LEU A 100 0.74 -10.02 8.48
CA LEU A 100 2.18 -10.32 8.40
C LEU A 100 2.45 -11.79 8.77
N THR A 101 1.82 -12.28 9.83
CA THR A 101 1.90 -13.70 10.23
C THR A 101 1.38 -14.64 9.13
N ALA A 102 0.32 -14.26 8.42
CA ALA A 102 -0.19 -15.02 7.28
C ALA A 102 0.78 -14.96 6.09
N ILE A 103 1.37 -13.81 5.78
CA ILE A 103 2.35 -13.67 4.70
C ILE A 103 3.56 -14.59 4.96
N ASP A 104 4.04 -14.68 6.20
CA ASP A 104 5.12 -15.60 6.57
C ASP A 104 4.73 -17.06 6.32
N ALA A 105 3.50 -17.44 6.68
CA ALA A 105 2.97 -18.79 6.45
C ALA A 105 2.68 -19.09 4.96
N LEU A 106 2.68 -18.08 4.08
CA LEU A 106 2.41 -18.26 2.65
C LEU A 106 3.52 -19.04 1.93
N GLY A 107 4.75 -18.98 2.46
CA GLY A 107 5.92 -19.67 1.90
C GLY A 107 6.62 -18.92 0.75
N GLY A 108 6.11 -17.74 0.38
CA GLY A 108 6.69 -16.86 -0.63
C GLY A 108 5.65 -15.92 -1.26
N ILE A 109 6.05 -14.68 -1.55
CA ILE A 109 5.18 -13.67 -2.17
C ILE A 109 5.84 -13.02 -3.38
N ARG A 110 5.04 -12.79 -4.45
CA ARG A 110 5.53 -12.07 -5.63
C ARG A 110 5.72 -10.59 -5.29
N ALA A 111 6.80 -9.98 -5.79
CA ALA A 111 7.14 -8.58 -5.51
C ALA A 111 5.99 -7.60 -5.74
N GLY A 112 5.24 -7.74 -6.84
CA GLY A 112 4.07 -6.89 -7.11
C GLY A 112 2.93 -7.06 -6.10
N HIS A 113 2.71 -8.27 -5.58
CA HIS A 113 1.71 -8.52 -4.55
C HIS A 113 2.16 -7.94 -3.20
N GLN A 114 3.45 -8.09 -2.87
CA GLN A 114 4.05 -7.49 -1.68
C GLN A 114 3.94 -5.96 -1.70
N HIS A 115 4.20 -5.32 -2.85
CA HIS A 115 4.04 -3.88 -3.04
C HIS A 115 2.60 -3.42 -2.77
N GLY A 116 1.61 -4.14 -3.33
CA GLY A 116 0.20 -3.85 -3.09
C GLY A 116 -0.20 -3.96 -1.61
N LEU A 117 0.27 -4.99 -0.91
CA LEU A 117 0.00 -5.17 0.52
C LEU A 117 0.63 -4.05 1.36
N ALA A 118 1.90 -3.72 1.11
CA ALA A 118 2.58 -2.64 1.82
C ALA A 118 1.85 -1.30 1.67
N ARG A 119 1.36 -1.00 0.46
CA ARG A 119 0.53 0.18 0.18
C ARG A 119 -0.79 0.17 0.95
N TRP A 120 -1.49 -0.97 0.99
CA TRP A 120 -2.74 -1.07 1.74
C TRP A 120 -2.54 -0.99 3.25
N PHE A 121 -1.44 -1.50 3.80
CA PHE A 121 -1.11 -1.32 5.23
C PHE A 121 -0.85 0.14 5.54
N THR A 122 -0.05 0.81 4.70
CA THR A 122 0.28 2.24 4.83
C THR A 122 -0.96 3.12 4.81
N THR A 123 -1.91 2.84 3.92
CA THR A 123 -3.15 3.62 3.76
C THR A 123 -4.30 3.12 4.65
N GLY A 124 -4.09 2.00 5.36
CA GLY A 124 -5.10 1.33 6.17
C GLY A 124 -6.29 0.74 5.39
N ASN A 125 -6.10 0.40 4.12
CA ASN A 125 -7.09 -0.32 3.32
C ASN A 125 -7.05 -1.84 3.63
N LEU A 126 -7.35 -2.18 4.88
CA LEU A 126 -7.23 -3.55 5.39
C LEU A 126 -8.23 -4.52 4.74
N THR A 127 -9.37 -4.02 4.27
CA THR A 127 -10.34 -4.81 3.49
C THR A 127 -9.73 -5.31 2.19
N ALA A 128 -9.06 -4.43 1.43
CA ALA A 128 -8.42 -4.84 0.17
C ALA A 128 -7.29 -5.85 0.43
N ALA A 129 -6.46 -5.60 1.45
CA ALA A 129 -5.40 -6.51 1.84
C ALA A 129 -5.93 -7.90 2.23
N TYR A 130 -6.96 -7.95 3.09
CA TYR A 130 -7.59 -9.22 3.47
C TYR A 130 -8.11 -9.98 2.26
N LEU A 131 -8.88 -9.31 1.40
CA LEU A 131 -9.45 -9.94 0.21
C LEU A 131 -8.35 -10.49 -0.72
N SER A 132 -7.26 -9.75 -0.92
CA SER A 132 -6.11 -10.19 -1.71
C SER A 132 -5.42 -11.43 -1.12
N LEU A 133 -5.22 -11.45 0.19
CA LEU A 133 -4.65 -12.60 0.89
C LEU A 133 -5.59 -13.82 0.82
N THR A 134 -6.89 -13.65 1.05
CA THR A 134 -7.85 -14.77 0.98
C THR A 134 -7.97 -15.38 -0.42
N ALA A 135 -7.65 -14.62 -1.48
CA ALA A 135 -7.61 -15.11 -2.85
C ALA A 135 -6.31 -15.87 -3.18
N THR A 136 -5.28 -15.74 -2.35
CA THR A 136 -3.96 -16.33 -2.55
C THR A 136 -3.84 -17.63 -1.76
N LYS A 137 -3.31 -18.68 -2.40
CA LYS A 137 -3.05 -19.97 -1.75
C LYS A 137 -1.58 -20.04 -1.31
N PRO A 138 -1.29 -20.62 -0.13
CA PRO A 138 0.06 -20.95 0.29
C PRO A 138 0.76 -21.84 -0.73
N LEU A 139 2.08 -21.67 -0.84
CA LEU A 139 2.88 -22.49 -1.74
C LEU A 139 2.87 -23.95 -1.27
N PRO A 140 2.72 -24.93 -2.19
CA PRO A 140 2.57 -26.34 -1.80
C PRO A 140 3.75 -26.93 -1.02
N THR A 141 4.96 -26.44 -1.27
CA THR A 141 6.20 -27.04 -0.72
C THR A 141 6.82 -26.24 0.41
N THR A 142 6.63 -24.92 0.43
CA THR A 142 7.27 -24.00 1.39
C THR A 142 6.28 -23.27 2.29
N GLY A 143 4.98 -23.35 1.99
CA GLY A 143 3.95 -22.73 2.80
C GLY A 143 3.48 -23.65 3.94
N ASP A 144 2.84 -23.04 4.93
CA ASP A 144 2.10 -23.71 5.99
C ASP A 144 0.60 -23.37 5.82
N PRO A 145 -0.17 -24.23 5.12
CA PRO A 145 -1.58 -23.96 4.86
C PRO A 145 -2.42 -23.86 6.13
N THR A 146 -2.13 -24.66 7.15
CA THR A 146 -2.90 -24.69 8.40
C THR A 146 -2.72 -23.39 9.16
N ARG A 147 -1.48 -22.91 9.32
CA ARG A 147 -1.19 -21.63 9.94
C ARG A 147 -1.77 -20.48 9.13
N TYR A 148 -1.59 -20.50 7.80
CA TYR A 148 -2.10 -19.46 6.91
C TYR A 148 -3.60 -19.23 7.06
N TRP A 149 -4.40 -20.28 6.89
CA TRP A 149 -5.87 -20.15 6.94
C TRP A 149 -6.37 -19.84 8.35
N THR A 150 -5.76 -20.41 9.39
CA THR A 150 -6.11 -20.10 10.79
C THR A 150 -5.88 -18.62 11.11
N THR A 151 -4.73 -18.08 10.72
CA THR A 151 -4.41 -16.66 10.93
C THR A 151 -5.36 -15.74 10.14
N LEU A 152 -5.71 -16.09 8.89
CA LEU A 152 -6.68 -15.32 8.12
C LEU A 152 -8.10 -15.38 8.71
N ILE A 153 -8.49 -16.49 9.36
CA ILE A 153 -9.76 -16.56 10.09
C ILE A 153 -9.77 -15.57 11.24
N GLN A 154 -8.71 -15.53 12.06
CA GLN A 154 -8.59 -14.58 13.18
C GLN A 154 -8.65 -13.12 12.69
N ALA A 155 -7.95 -12.81 11.60
CA ALA A 155 -7.98 -11.46 11.02
C ALA A 155 -9.38 -11.09 10.50
N GLY A 156 -10.04 -12.03 9.81
CA GLY A 156 -11.40 -11.85 9.33
C GLY A 156 -12.41 -11.66 10.45
N GLU A 157 -12.26 -12.38 11.56
CA GLU A 157 -13.10 -12.23 12.74
C GLU A 157 -12.99 -10.82 13.32
N LEU A 158 -11.76 -10.32 13.54
CA LEU A 158 -11.52 -8.95 13.99
C LEU A 158 -12.13 -7.92 13.02
N LEU A 159 -11.91 -8.07 11.72
CA LEU A 159 -12.48 -7.17 10.70
C LEU A 159 -14.02 -7.16 10.66
N THR A 160 -14.67 -8.23 11.13
CA THR A 160 -16.14 -8.34 11.13
C THR A 160 -16.80 -7.90 12.43
N THR A 161 -16.04 -7.44 13.42
CA THR A 161 -16.57 -6.94 14.71
C THR A 161 -17.31 -5.60 14.59
N THR A 162 -17.09 -4.86 13.51
CA THR A 162 -17.76 -3.57 13.26
C THR A 162 -19.25 -3.75 12.96
N PRO A 163 -20.14 -2.83 13.37
CA PRO A 163 -21.55 -2.87 12.98
C PRO A 163 -21.71 -2.89 11.46
N ASN A 164 -22.48 -3.84 10.93
CA ASN A 164 -22.71 -4.06 9.49
C ASN A 164 -21.42 -4.23 8.66
N PRO A 165 -20.64 -5.31 8.88
CA PRO A 165 -19.40 -5.54 8.14
C PRO A 165 -19.68 -5.81 6.65
N ASP A 166 -18.76 -5.37 5.79
CA ASP A 166 -18.81 -5.59 4.34
C ASP A 166 -19.09 -7.07 4.03
N ILE A 167 -20.11 -7.34 3.21
CA ILE A 167 -20.49 -8.70 2.79
C ILE A 167 -19.32 -9.48 2.19
N ARG A 168 -18.39 -8.79 1.52
CA ARG A 168 -17.18 -9.40 0.94
C ARG A 168 -16.27 -9.97 2.02
N LEU A 169 -16.14 -9.30 3.17
CA LEU A 169 -15.36 -9.79 4.31
C LEU A 169 -15.97 -11.06 4.88
N ARG A 170 -17.30 -11.07 5.09
CA ARG A 170 -18.02 -12.25 5.59
C ARG A 170 -17.86 -13.45 4.66
N ASN A 171 -18.02 -13.23 3.36
CA ASN A 171 -17.86 -14.27 2.35
C ASN A 171 -16.41 -14.80 2.31
N ALA A 172 -15.42 -13.92 2.41
CA ALA A 172 -14.01 -14.31 2.47
C ALA A 172 -13.67 -15.10 3.73
N LEU A 173 -14.20 -14.70 4.90
CA LEU A 173 -14.06 -15.44 6.15
C LEU A 173 -14.65 -16.85 6.07
N THR A 174 -15.85 -17.01 5.51
CA THR A 174 -16.45 -18.33 5.27
C THR A 174 -15.55 -19.20 4.39
N ARG A 175 -14.97 -18.65 3.32
CA ARG A 175 -14.02 -19.38 2.47
C ARG A 175 -12.77 -19.80 3.23
N CYS A 176 -12.20 -18.92 4.07
CA CYS A 176 -11.03 -19.25 4.88
C CYS A 176 -11.32 -20.42 5.83
N ARG A 177 -12.50 -20.44 6.47
CA ARG A 177 -12.96 -21.57 7.30
C ARG A 177 -13.02 -22.88 6.52
N THR A 178 -13.60 -22.85 5.31
CA THR A 178 -13.62 -24.02 4.42
C THR A 178 -12.21 -24.50 4.05
N HIS A 179 -11.29 -23.57 3.77
CA HIS A 179 -9.90 -23.92 3.45
C HIS A 179 -9.15 -24.50 4.65
N ALA A 180 -9.35 -23.96 5.85
CA ALA A 180 -8.75 -24.49 7.08
C ALA A 180 -9.20 -25.94 7.35
N THR A 181 -10.50 -26.25 7.18
CA THR A 181 -11.00 -27.63 7.32
C THR A 181 -10.33 -28.58 6.35
N ARG A 182 -10.13 -28.16 5.09
CA ARG A 182 -9.46 -28.98 4.08
C ARG A 182 -7.98 -29.18 4.37
N ALA A 183 -7.29 -28.14 4.85
CA ALA A 183 -5.89 -28.21 5.21
C ALA A 183 -5.63 -29.14 6.40
N ALA A 184 -6.55 -29.21 7.36
CA ALA A 184 -6.46 -30.14 8.50
C ALA A 184 -6.69 -31.62 8.14
N GLN A 185 -7.18 -31.90 6.94
CA GLN A 185 -7.47 -33.25 6.44
C GLN A 185 -6.41 -33.77 5.46
N ALA A 186 -5.45 -32.94 5.07
CA ALA A 186 -4.37 -33.23 4.13
C ALA A 186 -3.08 -33.59 4.88
#